data_AF-A0AA38CA18-F1
#
_entry.id   AF-A0AA38CA18-F1
#
_cell.length_a   1.000
_cell.length_b   1.000
_cell.length_c   1.000
_cell.angle_alpha   90.00
_cell.angle_beta   90.00
_cell.angle_gamma   90.00
#
_symmetry.space_group_name_H-M   'P 1'
#
loop_
_entity.id
_entity.type
_entity.pdbx_description
1 polymer ?
#
loop_
_entity_poly.entity_id
_entity_poly.type
_entity_poly.pdbx_seq_one_letter_code
_entity_poly.pdbx_strand_id
1 'polypeptide(L)' 'VLLVNYYPSWPNPDVTFGLPPHADPDGITVLMQGDVSGLQVLKNDKWVSIEPIPNAFVVNLADQLQ' A
#
# COMPACT_ATOMS: atom_id res chain seq x y z
N VAL A 1 -3.68 15.34 0.76
CA VAL A 1 -4.86 14.84 1.50
C VAL A 1 -4.38 13.87 2.58
N LEU A 2 -5.08 13.71 3.71
CA LEU A 2 -4.75 12.69 4.71
C LEU A 2 -5.83 11.59 4.66
N LEU A 3 -5.40 10.34 4.52
CA LEU A 3 -6.26 9.16 4.57
C LEU A 3 -5.85 8.30 5.76
N VAL A 4 -6.84 7.77 6.49
CA VAL A 4 -6.63 6.84 7.60
C VAL A 4 -7.38 5.56 7.26
N ASN A 5 -6.63 4.49 7.01
CA ASN A 5 -7.17 3.22 6.56
C ASN A 5 -7.25 2.22 7.72
N TYR A 6 -8.36 1.49 7.82
CA TYR A 6 -8.55 0.41 8.78
C TYR A 6 -8.93 -0.87 8.05
N TYR A 7 -8.08 -1.88 8.13
CA TYR A 7 -8.27 -3.19 7.48
C TYR A 7 -8.51 -4.26 8.55
N PRO A 8 -9.76 -4.62 8.86
CA PRO A 8 -10.05 -5.66 9.83
C PRO A 8 -9.69 -7.05 9.28
N SER A 9 -9.51 -8.02 10.18
CA SER A 9 -9.40 -9.43 9.81
C SER A 9 -10.63 -9.88 9.02
N TRP A 10 -10.41 -10.72 8.00
CA TRP A 10 -11.49 -11.24 7.15
C TRP A 10 -11.41 -12.77 7.06
N PRO A 11 -12.55 -13.50 7.09
CA PRO A 11 -12.52 -14.97 7.10
C PRO A 11 -11.86 -15.61 5.88
N ASN A 12 -12.02 -15.00 4.70
CA ASN A 12 -11.50 -15.50 3.42
C ASN A 12 -10.69 -14.40 2.71
N PRO A 13 -9.46 -14.09 3.16
CA PRO A 13 -8.69 -12.96 2.64
C PRO A 13 -8.38 -13.07 1.14
N ASP A 14 -8.28 -14.29 0.60
CA ASP A 14 -7.92 -14.53 -0.81
C ASP A 14 -9.00 -14.10 -1.83
N VAL A 15 -10.23 -13.81 -1.37
CA VAL A 15 -11.34 -13.41 -2.25
C VAL A 15 -11.71 -11.93 -2.14
N THR A 16 -10.91 -11.14 -1.43
CA THR A 16 -11.15 -9.70 -1.27
C THR A 16 -9.85 -8.91 -1.28
N PHE A 17 -9.96 -7.59 -1.44
CA PHE A 17 -8.84 -6.67 -1.28
C PHE A 17 -9.10 -5.77 -0.08
N GLY A 18 -8.06 -5.45 0.68
CA GLY A 18 -8.12 -4.31 1.60
C GLY A 18 -8.31 -3.00 0.82
N LEU A 19 -7.55 -2.83 -0.25
CA LEU A 19 -7.64 -1.73 -1.20
C LEU A 19 -7.39 -2.28 -2.62
N PRO A 20 -8.24 -2.00 -3.62
CA PRO A 20 -8.03 -2.49 -4.98
C PRO A 20 -6.71 -1.96 -5.60
N PRO A 21 -6.14 -2.67 -6.59
CA PRO A 21 -4.99 -2.18 -7.35
C PRO A 21 -5.24 -0.81 -7.96
N HIS A 22 -4.32 0.14 -7.75
CA HIS A 22 -4.38 1.50 -8.26
C HIS A 22 -2.97 2.12 -8.34
N ALA A 23 -2.87 3.25 -9.03
CA ALA A 23 -1.77 4.20 -8.90
C ALA A 23 -2.27 5.43 -8.15
N ASP A 24 -1.41 6.04 -7.34
CA ASP A 24 -1.78 7.25 -6.63
C ASP A 24 -1.96 8.42 -7.62
N PRO A 25 -2.98 9.27 -7.44
CA PRO A 25 -3.22 10.40 -8.33
C PRO A 25 -2.34 11.63 -8.00
N ASP A 26 -1.87 11.73 -6.75
CA ASP A 26 -1.16 12.88 -6.19
C ASP A 26 0.36 12.68 -6.23
N GLY A 27 1.14 13.72 -6.55
CA GLY A 27 2.58 13.61 -6.85
C GLY A 27 3.41 12.71 -5.92
N ILE A 28 3.34 12.90 -4.60
CA ILE A 28 4.10 12.10 -3.61
C ILE A 28 3.17 11.61 -2.52
N THR A 29 3.21 10.31 -2.26
CA THR A 29 2.57 9.67 -1.10
C THR A 29 3.63 9.32 -0.06
N VAL A 30 3.34 9.65 1.20
CA VAL A 30 4.13 9.23 2.37
C VAL A 30 3.24 8.38 3.26
N LEU A 31 3.53 7.08 3.32
CA LEU A 31 2.73 6.09 4.01
C LEU A 31 3.42 5.65 5.30
N MET A 32 2.71 5.79 6.41
CA MET A 32 3.06 5.16 7.69
C MET A 32 2.34 3.82 7.80
N GLN A 33 3.08 2.71 7.83
CA GLN A 33 2.51 1.39 8.02
C GLN A 33 2.34 1.07 9.51
N GLY A 34 1.36 0.22 9.83
CA GLY A 34 1.30 -0.46 11.13
C GLY A 34 2.18 -1.72 11.16
N ASP A 35 1.99 -2.54 12.18
CA ASP A 35 2.86 -3.70 12.45
C ASP A 35 2.46 -4.98 11.67
N VAL A 36 1.46 -4.88 10.81
CA VAL A 36 0.92 -6.01 10.02
C VAL A 36 1.21 -5.78 8.54
N SER A 37 1.83 -6.77 7.90
CA SER A 37 2.12 -6.74 6.46
C SER A 37 0.83 -6.77 5.64
N GLY A 38 0.83 -6.07 4.50
CA GLY A 38 -0.35 -5.97 3.63
C GLY A 38 -0.18 -5.07 2.40
N LEU A 39 0.78 -4.14 2.44
CA LEU A 39 1.15 -3.37 1.26
C LEU A 39 1.86 -4.27 0.24
N GLN A 40 1.38 -4.22 -1.00
CA GLN A 40 2.02 -4.87 -2.14
C GLN A 40 2.17 -3.85 -3.28
N VAL A 41 3.28 -3.96 -4.01
CA VAL A 41 3.57 -3.14 -5.19
C VAL A 41 3.70 -4.03 -6.42
N LEU A 42 3.18 -3.58 -7.56
CA LEU A 42 3.33 -4.28 -8.82
C LEU A 42 4.65 -3.88 -9.48
N LYS A 43 5.57 -4.84 -9.67
CA LYS A 43 6.86 -4.63 -10.32
C LYS A 43 7.13 -5.75 -11.31
N ASN A 44 7.34 -5.40 -12.59
CA ASN A 44 7.57 -6.36 -13.68
C ASN A 44 6.48 -7.46 -13.72
N ASP A 45 5.21 -7.04 -13.71
CA ASP A 45 4.03 -7.91 -13.72
C ASP A 45 3.93 -8.90 -12.54
N LYS A 46 4.65 -8.61 -11.44
CA LYS A 46 4.62 -9.42 -10.23
C LYS A 46 4.36 -8.54 -9.02
N TRP A 47 3.45 -9.00 -8.16
CA TRP A 47 3.22 -8.39 -6.87
C TRP A 47 4.38 -8.71 -5.91
N VAL A 48 4.89 -7.67 -5.26
CA VAL A 48 5.97 -7.75 -4.28
C VAL A 48 5.46 -7.17 -2.97
N SER A 49 5.55 -7.97 -1.90
CA SER A 49 5.18 -7.52 -0.55
C SER A 49 6.20 -6.54 0.01
N ILE A 50 5.71 -5.50 0.67
CA ILE A 50 6.54 -4.54 1.40
C ILE A 50 6.36 -4.79 2.89
N GLU A 51 7.38 -5.36 3.51
CA GLU A 51 7.40 -5.62 4.94
C GLU A 51 7.48 -4.31 5.73
N PRO A 52 6.62 -4.10 6.74
CA PRO A 52 6.73 -2.95 7.63
C PRO A 52 8.08 -2.90 8.32
N ILE A 53 8.75 -1.74 8.26
CA ILE A 53 10.00 -1.49 8.98
C ILE A 53 9.70 -0.54 10.14
N PRO A 54 10.09 -0.89 11.39
CA PRO A 54 9.89 0.00 12.53
C PRO A 54 10.52 1.38 12.30
N ASN A 55 9.77 2.44 12.62
CA ASN A 55 10.18 3.85 12.47
C ASN A 55 10.51 4.29 11.03
N ALA A 56 9.95 3.62 10.02
CA ALA A 56 10.11 3.99 8.63
C ALA A 56 8.79 4.42 7.98
N PHE A 57 8.91 5.23 6.93
CA PHE A 57 7.82 5.52 6.00
C PHE A 57 8.11 4.84 4.66
N VAL A 58 7.06 4.41 3.99
CA VAL A 58 7.11 4.10 2.55
C VAL A 58 6.78 5.37 1.79
N VAL A 59 7.60 5.69 0.79
CA VAL A 59 7.37 6.85 -0.10
C VAL A 59 7.25 6.34 -1.51
N ASN A 60 6.20 6.74 -2.22
CA ASN A 60 6.03 6.46 -3.64
C ASN A 60 5.65 7.72 -4.41
N LEU A 61 6.02 7.72 -5.69
CA LEU A 61 5.69 8.76 -6.65
C LEU A 61 4.44 8.35 -7.42
N ALA A 62 3.57 9.30 -7.71
CA ALA A 62 2.47 9.10 -8.64
C ALA A 62 2.92 9.21 -10.09
N ASP A 63 2.07 8.68 -10.97
CA ASP A 63 2.23 8.71 -12.43
C ASP A 63 2.44 10.14 -12.98
N GLN A 64 1.92 11.17 -12.31
CA GLN A 64 2.10 12.57 -12.71
C GLN A 64 3.57 13.06 -12.64
N LEU A 65 4.43 12.35 -11.89
CA LEU A 65 5.85 12.66 -11.76
C LEU A 65 6.75 11.68 -12.54
N GLN A 66 6.18 10.76 -13.32
CA GLN A 66 6.91 9.87 -14.22
C GLN A 66 7.29 10.57 -15.55
#